data_AF-A0A1H6ZP08-F1
#
_entry.id   AF-A0A1H6ZP08-F1
#
_cell.length_a   1.000
_cell.length_b   1.000
_cell.length_c   1.000
_cell.angle_alpha   90.00
_cell.angle_beta   90.00
_cell.angle_gamma   90.00
#
_symmetry.space_group_name_H-M   'P 1'
#
loop_
_entity.id
_entity.type
_entity.pdbx_description
1 polymer ?
#
loop_
_entity_poly.entity_id
_entity_poly.type
_entity_poly.pdbx_seq_one_letter_code
_entity_poly.pdbx_strand_id
1 'polypeptide(L)'
;MALKKCTSLAVIAIAASIWIGCSSKEDKAKYDTFYGSGSKAREESALTALQAERRTAIEKPAAEVAKPASGADSSKAAPAADTTAAAPAKPAGRKAVPAEVSALLNKHACLACHNPYDKVIGPAYAEVAKKNYSVDQIVELVHAPKPEHWPGFPPMAPMTHVPKADIAIIATWINTL
;
A
#
# COMPACT_ATOMS: atom_id res chain seq x y z
N MET A 1 23.86 -31.49 41.92
CA MET A 1 23.83 -31.77 40.47
C MET A 1 22.79 -30.90 39.76
N ALA A 2 23.02 -29.58 39.60
CA ALA A 2 22.02 -28.67 39.01
C ALA A 2 22.63 -27.64 38.03
N LEU A 3 23.80 -27.92 37.44
CA LEU A 3 24.52 -26.97 36.58
C LEU A 3 24.61 -27.40 35.10
N LYS A 4 24.17 -28.60 34.75
CA LYS A 4 24.32 -29.17 33.39
C LYS A 4 23.11 -28.96 32.45
N LYS A 5 21.97 -28.45 32.94
CA LYS A 5 20.75 -28.27 32.12
C LYS A 5 20.59 -26.88 31.49
N CYS A 6 21.27 -25.86 32.02
CA CYS A 6 21.14 -24.49 31.47
C CYS A 6 22.00 -24.25 30.22
N THR A 7 23.09 -25.00 30.03
CA THR A 7 23.96 -24.85 28.86
C THR A 7 23.36 -25.43 27.57
N SER A 8 22.50 -26.46 27.66
CA SER A 8 21.82 -27.00 26.48
C SER A 8 20.78 -26.06 25.89
N LEU A 9 20.03 -25.32 26.71
CA LEU A 9 18.98 -24.41 26.20
C LEU A 9 19.56 -23.17 25.51
N ALA A 10 20.65 -22.62 26.05
CA ALA A 10 21.32 -21.46 25.45
C ALA A 10 21.98 -21.81 24.09
N VAL A 11 22.59 -22.99 23.97
CA VAL A 11 23.22 -23.44 22.72
C VAL A 11 22.17 -23.77 21.64
N ILE A 12 21.02 -24.34 22.03
CA ILE A 12 19.91 -24.61 21.09
C ILE A 12 19.28 -23.31 20.59
N ALA A 13 19.12 -22.29 21.45
CA ALA A 13 18.58 -20.98 21.05
C ALA A 13 19.53 -20.22 20.11
N ILE A 14 20.85 -20.29 20.34
CA ILE A 14 21.85 -19.66 19.46
C ILE A 14 21.92 -20.40 18.10
N ALA A 15 21.84 -21.73 18.09
CA ALA A 15 21.82 -22.52 16.85
C ALA A 15 20.56 -22.26 16.00
N ALA A 16 19.39 -22.09 16.64
CA ALA A 16 18.15 -21.73 15.93
C ALA A 16 18.19 -20.32 15.33
N SER A 17 18.94 -19.39 15.94
CA SER A 17 19.11 -18.02 15.45
C SER A 17 20.00 -17.94 14.21
N ILE A 18 20.94 -18.88 14.06
CA ILE A 18 21.90 -18.91 12.94
C ILE A 18 21.26 -19.46 11.66
N TRP A 19 20.23 -20.30 11.75
CA TRP A 19 19.52 -20.83 10.56
C TRP A 19 18.53 -19.84 9.92
N ILE A 20 18.16 -18.77 10.64
CA ILE A 20 17.35 -17.66 10.12
C ILE A 20 18.23 -16.53 9.51
N GLY A 21 19.55 -16.60 9.69
CA GLY A 21 20.48 -15.50 9.38
C GLY A 21 21.05 -15.44 7.96
N CYS A 22 20.88 -16.46 7.11
CA CYS A 22 21.46 -16.48 5.76
C CYS A 22 20.58 -15.87 4.65
N SER A 23 19.43 -15.28 4.98
CA SER A 23 18.50 -14.66 4.01
C SER A 23 18.67 -13.13 3.94
N SER A 24 19.89 -12.62 4.04
CA SER A 24 20.09 -11.25 4.57
C SER A 24 20.41 -10.17 3.52
N LYS A 25 20.95 -10.52 2.34
CA LYS A 25 21.28 -9.52 1.30
C LYS A 25 20.86 -9.92 -0.11
N GLU A 26 21.20 -11.12 -0.59
CA GLU A 26 20.74 -11.57 -1.90
C GLU A 26 19.23 -11.71 -1.99
N ASP A 27 18.58 -12.27 -0.95
CA ASP A 27 17.12 -12.36 -0.92
C ASP A 27 16.48 -10.99 -0.80
N LYS A 28 17.12 -10.06 -0.08
CA LYS A 28 16.68 -8.67 -0.02
C LYS A 28 16.82 -8.00 -1.40
N ALA A 29 17.93 -8.18 -2.10
CA ALA A 29 18.12 -7.63 -3.43
C ALA A 29 17.10 -8.21 -4.43
N LYS A 30 16.83 -9.51 -4.37
CA LYS A 30 15.79 -10.16 -5.18
C LYS A 30 14.38 -9.66 -4.82
N TYR A 31 14.10 -9.51 -3.53
CA TYR A 31 12.83 -8.98 -3.03
C TYR A 31 12.64 -7.52 -3.43
N ASP A 32 13.65 -6.67 -3.27
CA ASP A 32 13.64 -5.25 -3.65
C ASP A 32 13.58 -5.10 -5.18
N THR A 33 14.20 -6.02 -5.94
CA THR A 33 14.05 -6.10 -7.40
C THR A 33 12.60 -6.42 -7.78
N PHE A 34 11.93 -7.30 -7.02
CA PHE A 34 10.58 -7.74 -7.34
C PHE A 34 9.48 -6.82 -6.81
N TYR A 35 9.60 -6.24 -5.62
CA TYR A 35 8.58 -5.42 -4.95
C TYR A 35 8.94 -3.93 -4.86
N GLY A 36 10.10 -3.55 -5.40
CA GLY A 36 10.64 -2.20 -5.34
C GLY A 36 11.41 -1.95 -4.03
N SER A 37 12.46 -1.13 -4.11
CA SER A 37 13.40 -0.85 -3.00
C SER A 37 12.81 -0.11 -1.78
N GLY A 38 11.50 0.18 -1.79
CA GLY A 38 10.79 0.88 -0.72
C GLY A 38 9.68 0.07 -0.04
N SER A 39 9.44 -1.19 -0.42
CA SER A 39 8.36 -2.01 0.15
C SER A 39 8.52 -2.22 1.66
N LYS A 40 9.70 -2.65 2.11
CA LYS A 40 9.97 -2.88 3.55
C LYS A 40 9.81 -1.64 4.41
N ALA A 41 10.31 -0.49 3.95
CA ALA A 41 10.18 0.77 4.69
C ALA A 41 8.71 1.19 4.83
N ARG A 42 7.88 0.92 3.81
CA ARG A 42 6.44 1.17 3.89
C ARG A 42 5.74 0.19 4.82
N GLU A 43 6.07 -1.10 4.74
CA GLU A 43 5.54 -2.13 5.65
C GLU A 43 5.84 -1.79 7.11
N GLU A 44 7.09 -1.40 7.39
CA GLU A 44 7.52 -0.95 8.72
C GLU A 44 6.75 0.30 9.15
N SER A 45 6.62 1.31 8.28
CA SER A 45 5.86 2.51 8.58
C SER A 45 4.36 2.23 8.82
N ALA A 46 3.78 1.28 8.09
CA ALA A 46 2.40 0.85 8.26
C ALA A 46 2.22 0.10 9.58
N LEU A 47 3.18 -0.76 9.97
CA LEU A 47 3.18 -1.40 11.29
C LEU A 47 3.28 -0.37 12.41
N THR A 48 4.15 0.61 12.29
CA THR A 48 4.29 1.68 13.29
C THR A 48 3.01 2.52 13.37
N ALA A 49 2.38 2.84 12.23
CA ALA A 49 1.09 3.53 12.19
C ALA A 49 -0.01 2.72 12.88
N LEU A 50 -0.15 1.44 12.55
CA LEU A 50 -1.13 0.54 13.19
C LEU A 50 -0.87 0.36 14.70
N GLN A 51 0.39 0.36 15.13
CA GLN A 51 0.76 0.33 16.54
C GLN A 51 0.41 1.64 17.25
N ALA A 52 0.64 2.78 16.60
CA ALA A 52 0.25 4.10 17.11
C ALA A 52 -1.28 4.23 17.20
N GLU A 53 -2.02 3.82 16.16
CA GLU A 53 -3.48 3.78 16.15
C GLU A 53 -4.02 2.88 17.25
N ARG A 54 -3.46 1.67 17.42
CA ARG A 54 -3.81 0.75 18.51
C ARG A 54 -3.53 1.37 19.89
N ARG A 55 -2.41 2.07 20.05
CA ARG A 55 -2.07 2.76 21.31
C ARG A 55 -3.06 3.88 21.61
N THR A 56 -3.41 4.72 20.62
CA THR A 56 -4.42 5.77 20.77
C THR A 56 -5.83 5.21 21.02
N ALA A 57 -6.15 4.03 20.49
CA ALA A 57 -7.42 3.35 20.73
C ALA A 57 -7.52 2.73 22.14
N ILE A 58 -6.40 2.33 22.75
CA ILE A 58 -6.36 1.82 24.13
C ILE A 58 -6.41 2.96 25.16
N GLU A 59 -5.99 4.17 24.78
CA GLU A 59 -5.95 5.35 25.66
C GLU A 59 -7.30 6.12 25.74
N LYS A 60 -8.29 5.76 24.92
CA LYS A 60 -9.66 6.31 25.01
C LYS A 60 -10.58 5.36 25.79
N PRO A 61 -10.86 5.60 27.10
CA PRO A 61 -11.87 4.82 27.80
C PRO A 61 -13.28 5.19 27.33
N ALA A 62 -14.18 4.22 27.47
CA ALA A 62 -15.57 4.25 27.06
C ALA A 62 -16.40 5.35 27.73
N ALA A 63 -16.94 6.26 26.91
CA ALA A 63 -18.21 6.99 27.05
C ALA A 63 -18.46 7.60 25.65
N GLU A 64 -19.52 7.32 24.91
CA GLU A 64 -20.90 7.65 25.26
C GLU A 64 -21.84 6.86 24.32
N VAL A 65 -22.80 6.13 24.89
CA VAL A 65 -24.01 5.68 24.17
C VAL A 65 -25.16 6.50 24.75
N ALA A 66 -25.62 7.52 24.03
CA ALA A 66 -26.95 8.12 24.19
C ALA A 66 -27.32 8.95 22.94
N LYS A 67 -28.59 8.87 22.52
CA LYS A 67 -29.21 9.50 21.33
C LYS A 67 -30.26 10.54 21.83
N PRO A 68 -30.91 11.35 20.96
CA PRO A 68 -30.52 12.62 20.32
C PRO A 68 -31.35 13.84 20.82
N ALA A 69 -30.96 15.09 20.48
CA ALA A 69 -31.83 16.16 19.91
C ALA A 69 -31.25 17.60 20.02
N SER A 70 -31.28 18.29 18.87
CA SER A 70 -31.60 19.71 18.59
C SER A 70 -30.99 20.88 19.41
N GLY A 71 -30.42 21.86 18.69
CA GLY A 71 -30.25 23.24 19.15
C GLY A 71 -29.20 24.02 18.35
N ALA A 72 -29.58 25.17 17.80
CA ALA A 72 -28.82 25.98 16.85
C ALA A 72 -27.98 27.11 17.50
N ASP A 73 -27.12 27.68 16.65
CA ASP A 73 -26.53 29.04 16.67
C ASP A 73 -25.22 29.31 17.43
N SER A 74 -24.64 30.46 17.12
CA SER A 74 -23.26 30.70 16.70
C SER A 74 -22.40 31.35 17.78
N SER A 75 -21.07 31.22 17.68
CA SER A 75 -20.10 32.33 17.54
C SER A 75 -18.73 32.05 18.18
N LYS A 76 -17.70 32.09 17.32
CA LYS A 76 -16.37 32.73 17.48
C LYS A 76 -15.54 32.48 18.76
N ALA A 77 -14.44 31.74 18.61
CA ALA A 77 -13.05 32.22 18.78
C ALA A 77 -12.02 31.10 18.54
N ALA A 78 -10.97 31.39 17.77
CA ALA A 78 -9.74 30.60 17.63
C ALA A 78 -8.71 31.02 18.71
N PRO A 79 -7.48 30.47 18.77
CA PRO A 79 -6.97 29.22 18.17
C PRO A 79 -6.33 28.31 19.24
N ALA A 80 -6.32 26.99 19.01
CA ALA A 80 -5.37 26.10 19.68
C ALA A 80 -4.65 25.31 18.59
N ALA A 81 -3.40 25.72 18.35
CA ALA A 81 -2.42 24.88 17.72
C ALA A 81 -2.14 23.70 18.65
N ASP A 82 -2.26 22.47 18.16
CA ASP A 82 -1.30 21.43 18.52
C ASP A 82 -1.31 20.31 17.49
N THR A 83 -0.12 20.12 16.91
CA THR A 83 0.41 18.91 16.27
C THR A 83 -0.46 18.24 15.20
N THR A 84 -0.31 18.73 13.96
CA THR A 84 -0.47 17.89 12.77
C THR A 84 0.50 16.72 12.87
N ALA A 85 -0.03 15.52 13.12
CA ALA A 85 0.69 14.28 12.89
C ALA A 85 1.27 14.31 11.48
N ALA A 86 2.60 14.39 11.38
CA ALA A 86 3.29 14.38 10.12
C ALA A 86 3.00 13.05 9.42
N ALA A 87 2.17 13.10 8.37
CA ALA A 87 2.03 12.01 7.43
C ALA A 87 3.42 11.63 6.93
N PRO A 88 3.74 10.32 6.80
CA PRO A 88 5.06 9.89 6.37
C PRO A 88 5.40 10.55 5.03
N ALA A 89 6.56 11.21 4.99
CA ALA A 89 7.01 11.94 3.81
C ALA A 89 7.02 11.01 2.59
N LYS A 90 6.16 11.33 1.63
CA LYS A 90 6.10 10.66 0.33
C LYS A 90 7.48 10.78 -0.32
N PRO A 91 8.08 9.69 -0.84
CA PRO A 91 9.34 9.80 -1.56
C PRO A 91 9.20 10.82 -2.71
N ALA A 92 10.20 11.68 -2.84
CA ALA A 92 10.20 12.80 -3.76
C ALA A 92 9.84 12.35 -5.19
N GLY A 93 8.89 13.03 -5.83
CA GLY A 93 8.49 12.79 -7.23
C GLY A 93 7.20 12.01 -7.46
N ARG A 94 6.56 11.44 -6.43
CA ARG A 94 5.28 10.73 -6.61
C ARG A 94 4.09 11.70 -6.64
N LYS A 95 3.36 11.77 -7.75
CA LYS A 95 2.08 12.52 -7.89
C LYS A 95 0.97 11.89 -7.05
N ALA A 96 0.06 12.70 -6.52
CA ALA A 96 -1.10 12.18 -5.81
C ALA A 96 -2.10 11.56 -6.81
N VAL A 97 -2.80 10.51 -6.39
CA VAL A 97 -3.91 9.98 -7.17
C VAL A 97 -5.10 10.93 -6.97
N PRO A 98 -5.71 11.49 -8.03
CA PRO A 98 -6.92 12.30 -7.89
C PRO A 98 -8.03 11.50 -7.21
N ALA A 99 -8.88 12.17 -6.40
CA ALA A 99 -9.92 11.51 -5.63
C ALA A 99 -10.92 10.71 -6.49
N GLU A 100 -11.30 11.27 -7.65
CA GLU A 100 -12.17 10.61 -8.63
C GLU A 100 -11.55 9.31 -9.16
N VAL A 101 -10.28 9.37 -9.57
CA VAL A 101 -9.54 8.20 -10.06
C VAL A 101 -9.38 7.16 -8.95
N SER A 102 -9.08 7.60 -7.72
CA SER A 102 -9.00 6.71 -6.57
C SER A 102 -10.33 6.00 -6.32
N ALA A 103 -11.46 6.69 -6.42
CA ALA A 103 -12.78 6.08 -6.28
C ALA A 103 -13.05 5.01 -7.35
N LEU A 104 -12.72 5.29 -8.61
CA LEU A 104 -12.87 4.32 -9.71
C LEU A 104 -11.95 3.11 -9.54
N LEU A 105 -10.69 3.33 -9.18
CA LEU A 105 -9.70 2.27 -8.93
C LEU A 105 -10.13 1.35 -7.77
N ASN A 106 -10.77 1.89 -6.74
CA ASN A 106 -11.35 1.10 -5.65
C ASN A 106 -12.62 0.37 -6.09
N LYS A 107 -13.54 1.06 -6.77
CA LYS A 107 -14.82 0.50 -7.23
C LYS A 107 -14.64 -0.74 -8.11
N HIS A 108 -13.64 -0.71 -8.99
CA HIS A 108 -13.34 -1.80 -9.92
C HIS A 108 -12.21 -2.72 -9.43
N ALA A 109 -11.85 -2.61 -8.15
CA ALA A 109 -10.81 -3.40 -7.48
C ALA A 109 -9.42 -3.40 -8.17
N CYS A 110 -9.12 -2.37 -8.97
CA CYS A 110 -7.85 -2.26 -9.68
C CYS A 110 -6.67 -2.13 -8.71
N LEU A 111 -6.88 -1.51 -7.53
CA LEU A 111 -5.86 -1.38 -6.48
C LEU A 111 -5.45 -2.71 -5.83
N ALA A 112 -6.23 -3.77 -5.99
CA ALA A 112 -5.86 -5.09 -5.46
C ALA A 112 -4.63 -5.66 -6.16
N CYS A 113 -4.47 -5.36 -7.45
CA CYS A 113 -3.41 -5.93 -8.29
C CYS A 113 -2.40 -4.88 -8.79
N HIS A 114 -2.72 -3.59 -8.76
CA HIS A 114 -1.86 -2.52 -9.26
C HIS A 114 -1.82 -1.34 -8.31
N ASN A 115 -0.62 -0.83 -8.03
CA ASN A 115 -0.45 0.40 -7.26
C ASN A 115 0.12 1.54 -8.12
N PRO A 116 -0.04 2.81 -7.73
CA PRO A 116 0.44 3.96 -8.50
C PRO A 116 1.93 3.92 -8.81
N TYR A 117 2.76 3.54 -7.83
CA TYR A 117 4.23 3.65 -7.93
C TYR A 117 4.98 2.39 -7.54
N ASP A 118 4.26 1.38 -7.07
CA ASP A 118 4.86 0.19 -6.47
C ASP A 118 4.30 -1.04 -7.16
N LYS A 119 5.16 -2.01 -7.40
CA LYS A 119 4.76 -3.30 -7.96
C LYS A 119 4.15 -4.15 -6.85
N VAL A 120 3.06 -4.83 -7.19
CA VAL A 120 2.39 -5.82 -6.33
C VAL A 120 2.23 -7.10 -7.13
N ILE A 121 1.01 -7.42 -7.59
CA ILE A 121 0.75 -8.56 -8.47
C ILE A 121 1.06 -8.17 -9.92
N GLY A 122 0.54 -7.02 -10.35
CA GLY A 122 0.78 -6.39 -11.64
C GLY A 122 1.83 -5.26 -11.56
N PRO A 123 2.23 -4.72 -12.71
CA PRO A 123 3.13 -3.57 -12.79
C PRO A 123 2.54 -2.34 -12.10
N ALA A 124 3.41 -1.46 -11.59
CA ALA A 124 2.96 -0.16 -11.09
C ALA A 124 2.39 0.69 -12.24
N TYR A 125 1.39 1.53 -11.97
CA TYR A 125 0.83 2.43 -13.00
C TYR A 125 1.89 3.36 -13.59
N ALA A 126 2.87 3.81 -12.80
CA ALA A 126 4.01 4.57 -13.30
C ALA A 126 4.88 3.78 -14.31
N GLU A 127 4.98 2.46 -14.21
CA GLU A 127 5.66 1.64 -15.23
C GLU A 127 4.79 1.49 -16.48
N VAL A 128 3.47 1.37 -16.30
CA VAL A 128 2.52 1.35 -17.42
C VAL A 128 2.58 2.64 -18.23
N ALA A 129 2.69 3.79 -17.55
CA ALA A 129 2.84 5.09 -18.19
C ALA A 129 4.09 5.14 -19.10
N LYS A 130 5.20 4.53 -18.69
CA LYS A 130 6.45 4.49 -19.49
C LYS A 130 6.31 3.72 -20.81
N LYS A 131 5.31 2.83 -20.95
CA LYS A 131 5.01 2.14 -22.22
C LYS A 131 4.28 3.03 -23.22
N ASN A 132 3.80 4.21 -22.81
CA ASN A 132 3.13 5.20 -23.66
C ASN A 132 1.97 4.61 -24.47
N TYR A 133 1.14 3.78 -23.84
CA TYR A 133 -0.08 3.30 -24.47
C TYR A 133 -1.07 4.44 -24.68
N SER A 134 -1.78 4.44 -25.81
CA SER A 134 -2.96 5.29 -25.96
C SER A 134 -4.06 4.87 -24.97
N VAL A 135 -4.98 5.80 -24.69
CA VAL A 135 -6.13 5.52 -23.81
C VAL A 135 -6.92 4.33 -24.32
N ASP A 136 -7.19 4.27 -25.63
CA ASP A 136 -7.95 3.17 -26.24
C ASP A 136 -7.22 1.82 -26.13
N GLN A 137 -5.89 1.81 -26.27
CA GLN A 137 -5.10 0.61 -26.06
C GLN A 137 -5.16 0.12 -24.61
N ILE A 138 -5.14 1.02 -23.63
CA ILE A 138 -5.31 0.62 -22.22
C ILE A 138 -6.72 0.03 -22.01
N VAL A 139 -7.75 0.65 -22.58
CA VAL A 139 -9.13 0.10 -22.53
C VAL A 139 -9.19 -1.30 -23.12
N GLU A 140 -8.59 -1.52 -24.29
CA GLU A 140 -8.53 -2.84 -24.92
C GLU A 140 -7.77 -3.86 -24.05
N LEU A 141 -6.61 -3.49 -23.52
CA LEU A 141 -5.79 -4.39 -22.69
C LEU A 141 -6.44 -4.72 -21.35
N VAL A 142 -7.26 -3.83 -20.79
CA VAL A 142 -8.02 -4.11 -19.56
C VAL A 142 -9.12 -5.15 -19.83
N HIS A 143 -9.78 -5.07 -20.99
CA HIS A 143 -10.80 -6.05 -21.39
C HIS A 143 -10.22 -7.36 -21.94
N ALA A 144 -9.08 -7.29 -22.62
CA ALA A 144 -8.40 -8.41 -23.27
C ALA A 144 -6.87 -8.29 -23.07
N PRO A 145 -6.37 -8.65 -21.87
CA PRO A 145 -4.95 -8.53 -21.56
C PRO A 145 -4.08 -9.45 -22.41
N LYS A 146 -2.92 -8.93 -22.81
CA LYS A 146 -1.91 -9.62 -23.62
C LYS A 146 -0.65 -9.83 -22.79
N PRO A 147 -0.36 -11.06 -22.30
CA PRO A 147 0.81 -11.33 -21.45
C PRO A 147 2.15 -10.92 -22.07
N GLU A 148 2.22 -10.86 -23.41
CA GLU A 148 3.41 -10.48 -24.18
C GLU A 148 3.86 -9.04 -23.89
N HIS A 149 2.96 -8.17 -23.45
CA HIS A 149 3.27 -6.77 -23.14
C HIS A 149 4.04 -6.63 -21.80
N TRP A 150 3.87 -7.59 -20.89
CA TRP A 150 4.38 -7.59 -19.52
C TRP A 150 5.02 -8.93 -19.14
N PRO A 151 6.15 -9.31 -19.77
CA PRO A 151 6.83 -10.55 -19.45
C PRO A 151 7.29 -10.56 -17.98
N GLY A 152 7.16 -11.71 -17.32
CA GLY A 152 7.53 -11.89 -15.91
C GLY A 152 6.46 -11.47 -14.90
N PHE A 153 5.28 -11.05 -15.35
CA PHE A 153 4.10 -10.86 -14.51
C PHE A 153 3.10 -12.00 -14.70
N PRO A 154 2.33 -12.36 -13.65
CA PRO A 154 1.18 -13.24 -13.81
C PRO A 154 0.20 -12.66 -14.85
N PRO A 155 -0.44 -13.49 -15.70
CA PRO A 155 -1.46 -13.03 -16.62
C PRO A 155 -2.59 -12.29 -15.90
N MET A 156 -2.93 -11.09 -16.36
CA MET A 156 -4.06 -10.32 -15.82
C MET A 156 -5.38 -10.97 -16.23
N ALA A 157 -6.37 -11.00 -15.32
CA ALA A 157 -7.71 -11.47 -15.66
C ALA A 157 -8.43 -10.45 -16.57
N PRO A 158 -9.21 -10.90 -17.57
CA PRO A 158 -10.04 -10.01 -18.39
C PRO A 158 -11.11 -9.28 -17.56
N MET A 159 -11.11 -7.95 -17.59
CA MET A 159 -12.05 -7.11 -16.82
C MET A 159 -13.19 -6.58 -17.72
N THR A 160 -13.85 -7.45 -18.48
CA THR A 160 -14.88 -7.09 -19.47
C THR A 160 -16.15 -6.44 -18.89
N HIS A 161 -16.39 -6.62 -17.59
CA HIS A 161 -17.51 -6.02 -16.87
C HIS A 161 -17.30 -4.54 -16.53
N VAL A 162 -16.06 -4.04 -16.62
CA VAL A 162 -15.75 -2.65 -16.28
C VAL A 162 -16.13 -1.72 -17.45
N PRO A 163 -16.91 -0.66 -17.22
CA PRO A 163 -17.29 0.28 -18.28
C PRO A 163 -16.07 0.94 -18.93
N LYS A 164 -16.07 1.04 -20.28
CA LYS A 164 -14.97 1.65 -21.04
C LYS A 164 -14.69 3.11 -20.64
N ALA A 165 -15.74 3.86 -20.31
CA ALA A 165 -15.63 5.25 -19.89
C ALA A 165 -14.83 5.39 -18.58
N ASP A 166 -15.10 4.53 -17.59
CA ASP A 166 -14.37 4.52 -16.32
C ASP A 166 -12.89 4.16 -16.54
N ILE A 167 -12.62 3.18 -17.40
CA ILE A 167 -11.25 2.79 -17.76
C ILE A 167 -10.54 3.95 -18.48
N ALA A 168 -11.22 4.69 -19.35
CA ALA A 168 -10.63 5.83 -20.05
C ALA A 168 -10.20 6.96 -19.10
N ILE A 169 -10.97 7.23 -18.04
CA ILE A 169 -10.59 8.21 -17.00
C ILE A 169 -9.32 7.74 -16.27
N ILE A 170 -9.27 6.47 -15.87
CA ILE A 170 -8.10 5.87 -15.22
C ILE A 170 -6.89 5.91 -16.17
N ALA A 171 -7.05 5.51 -17.42
CA ALA A 171 -6.01 5.47 -18.45
C ALA A 171 -5.43 6.87 -18.74
N THR A 172 -6.30 7.88 -18.80
CA THR A 172 -5.87 9.28 -18.95
C THR A 172 -4.98 9.70 -17.78
N TRP A 173 -5.36 9.35 -16.55
CA TRP A 173 -4.53 9.60 -15.38
C TRP A 173 -3.21 8.83 -15.42
N ILE A 174 -3.21 7.54 -15.79
CA ILE A 174 -1.98 6.73 -15.93
C ILE A 174 -0.98 7.44 -16.84
N ASN A 175 -1.42 7.98 -17.97
CA ASN A 175 -0.56 8.69 -18.92
C ASN A 175 0.01 10.03 -18.38
N THR A 176 -0.45 10.49 -17.22
CA THR A 176 0.13 11.66 -16.54
C THR A 176 1.24 11.29 -15.55
N LEU A 177 1.47 10.00 -15.28
CA LEU A 177 2.38 9.54 -14.21
C LEU A 177 3.86 9.58 -14.59
#